data_AF-A0A522RHT8-F1
#
_entry.id   AF-A0A522RHT8-F1
#
_cell.length_a   1.000
_cell.length_b   1.000
_cell.length_c   1.000
_cell.angle_alpha   90.00
_cell.angle_beta   90.00
_cell.angle_gamma   90.00
#
_symmetry.space_group_name_H-M   'P 1'
#
loop_
_entity.id
_entity.type
_entity.pdbx_description
1 polymer ?
#
loop_
_entity_poly.entity_id
_entity_poly.type
_entity_poly.pdbx_seq_one_letter_code
_entity_poly.pdbx_strand_id
1 'polypeptide(L)' 'MSLPTIAMRVCVCLRCGWQWVSRKLDGKPPVRCPHCRSPYWDKPLERETVSVAVKAARAKEKKSRGKR' A
#
# COMPACT_ATOMS: atom_id res chain seq x y z
N MET A 1 11.25 -19.74 -30.63
CA MET A 1 11.08 -18.29 -30.33
C MET A 1 10.23 -18.17 -29.08
N SER A 2 10.80 -17.68 -27.98
CA SER A 2 10.11 -17.59 -26.70
C SER A 2 9.18 -16.38 -26.72
N LEU A 3 7.86 -16.61 -26.60
CA LEU A 3 6.88 -15.53 -26.51
C LEU A 3 7.12 -14.76 -25.21
N PRO A 4 7.27 -13.43 -25.25
CA PRO A 4 7.33 -12.65 -24.02
C PRO A 4 5.96 -12.78 -23.34
N THR A 5 5.92 -13.43 -22.18
CA THR A 5 4.72 -13.47 -21.33
C THR A 5 4.40 -12.03 -20.94
N ILE A 6 3.42 -11.42 -21.60
CA ILE A 6 2.98 -10.04 -21.35
C ILE A 6 2.32 -10.01 -19.98
N ALA A 7 3.10 -9.67 -18.96
CA ALA A 7 2.60 -9.46 -17.60
C ALA A 7 2.05 -8.04 -17.48
N MET A 8 0.78 -7.83 -17.85
CA MET A 8 0.08 -6.59 -17.51
C MET A 8 -0.14 -6.53 -16.00
N ARG A 9 0.43 -5.51 -15.36
CA ARG A 9 0.28 -5.28 -13.91
C ARG A 9 -0.64 -4.09 -13.66
N VAL A 10 -1.66 -4.29 -12.82
CA VAL A 10 -2.50 -3.22 -12.30
C VAL A 10 -1.73 -2.53 -11.18
N CYS A 11 -1.52 -1.23 -11.31
CA CYS A 11 -0.87 -0.38 -10.30
C CYS A 11 -1.93 0.48 -9.62
N VAL A 12 -1.82 0.65 -8.30
CA VAL A 12 -2.70 1.50 -7.51
C VAL A 12 -1.83 2.52 -6.77
N CYS A 13 -2.22 3.79 -6.81
CA CYS A 13 -1.52 4.85 -6.08
C CYS A 13 -2.06 4.96 -4.66
N LEU A 14 -1.18 4.77 -3.67
CA LEU A 14 -1.50 4.92 -2.25
C LEU A 14 -1.66 6.38 -1.80
N ARG A 15 -1.46 7.36 -2.70
CA ARG A 15 -1.60 8.80 -2.41
C ARG A 15 -2.96 9.35 -2.84
N CYS A 16 -3.38 9.05 -4.07
CA CYS A 16 -4.65 9.54 -4.63
C CYS A 16 -5.69 8.45 -4.85
N GLY A 17 -5.35 7.17 -4.66
CA GLY A 17 -6.25 6.05 -4.92
C GLY A 17 -6.43 5.72 -6.41
N TRP A 18 -5.75 6.43 -7.32
CA TRP A 18 -5.89 6.16 -8.76
C TRP A 18 -5.31 4.80 -9.13
N GLN A 19 -6.04 4.05 -9.96
CA GLN A 19 -5.64 2.74 -10.47
C GLN A 19 -5.40 2.80 -11.98
N TRP A 20 -4.31 2.20 -12.45
CA TRP A 20 -3.96 2.17 -13.87
C TRP A 20 -3.25 0.88 -14.24
N VAL A 21 -3.37 0.48 -15.51
CA VAL A 21 -2.69 -0.70 -16.04
C VAL A 21 -1.33 -0.27 -16.60
N SER A 22 -0.24 -0.82 -16.06
CA SER A 22 1.09 -0.62 -16.61
C SER A 22 1.22 -1.41 -17.91
N ARG A 23 1.45 -0.70 -19.02
CA ARG A 23 1.70 -1.29 -20.34
C ARG A 23 3.17 -1.69 -20.56
N LYS A 24 4.05 -1.48 -19.58
CA LYS A 24 5.49 -1.79 -19.72
C LYS A 24 5.72 -3.29 -19.69
N LEU A 25 6.25 -3.84 -20.78
CA LEU A 25 6.64 -5.25 -20.91
C LEU A 25 7.85 -5.61 -20.03
N ASP A 26 8.71 -4.65 -19.69
CA ASP A 26 9.95 -4.88 -18.92
C ASP A 26 9.74 -5.25 -17.44
N GLY A 27 8.50 -5.40 -16.98
CA GLY A 27 8.18 -5.69 -15.57
C GLY A 27 8.54 -4.57 -14.59
N LYS A 28 9.10 -3.46 -15.07
CA LYS A 28 9.52 -2.31 -14.27
C LYS A 28 8.29 -1.48 -13.86
N PRO A 29 8.11 -1.21 -12.55
CA PRO A 29 7.03 -0.35 -12.08
C PRO A 29 7.25 1.10 -12.56
N PRO A 30 6.18 1.89 -12.73
CA PRO A 30 6.30 3.29 -13.13
C PRO A 30 7.01 4.11 -12.06
N VAL A 31 7.77 5.12 -12.46
CA VAL A 31 8.50 5.99 -11.51
C VAL A 31 7.54 6.95 -10.80
N ARG A 32 6.44 7.35 -11.45
CA ARG A 32 5.48 8.34 -10.93
C ARG A 32 4.04 7.92 -11.23
N CYS A 33 3.11 8.32 -10.38
CA CYS A 33 1.68 8.18 -10.65
C CYS A 33 1.26 9.08 -11.84
N PRO A 34 0.48 8.57 -12.81
CA PRO A 34 0.01 9.38 -13.94
C PRO A 34 -0.97 10.49 -13.53
N HIS A 35 -1.68 10.31 -12.39
CA HIS A 35 -2.69 11.26 -11.93
C HIS A 35 -2.09 12.36 -11.04
N CYS A 36 -1.44 11.99 -9.93
CA CYS A 36 -0.91 12.96 -8.96
C CYS A 36 0.57 13.32 -9.20
N ARG A 37 1.24 12.70 -10.18
CA ARG A 37 2.69 12.86 -10.48
C ARG A 37 3.63 12.53 -9.31
N SER A 38 3.11 11.94 -8.24
CA SER A 38 3.92 11.57 -7.08
C SER A 38 4.83 10.40 -7.40
N PRO A 39 6.14 10.48 -7.07
CA PRO A 39 7.06 9.35 -7.20
C PRO A 39 6.85 8.27 -6.13
N TYR A 40 6.15 8.59 -5.05
CA TYR A 40 5.91 7.70 -3.90
C TYR A 40 4.52 7.07 -3.97
N TRP A 41 4.10 6.64 -5.16
CA TRP A 41 2.78 6.07 -5.36
C TRP A 41 2.64 4.64 -4.82
N ASP A 42 3.74 3.91 -4.75
CA ASP A 42 3.86 2.52 -4.26
C ASP A 42 4.20 2.44 -2.76
N LYS A 43 4.63 3.55 -2.16
CA LYS A 43 5.05 3.56 -0.76
C LYS A 43 3.85 3.83 0.15
N PRO A 44 3.54 2.94 1.12
CA PRO A 44 2.57 3.25 2.16
C PRO A 44 3.09 4.42 2.99
N LEU A 45 2.19 5.31 3.45
CA LEU A 45 2.58 6.30 4.44
C LEU A 45 2.88 5.54 5.74
N GLU A 46 4.12 5.62 6.21
CA GLU A 46 4.61 4.99 7.46
C GLU A 46 3.74 5.29 8.70
N ARG A 47 2.88 6.31 8.63
CA ARG A 47 1.92 6.65 9.70
C ARG A 47 0.81 5.60 9.90
N GLU A 48 0.55 4.72 8.94
CA GLU A 48 -0.62 3.82 8.99
C GLU A 48 -0.30 2.47 9.65
N THR A 49 0.96 2.02 9.64
CA THR A 49 1.40 0.77 10.27
C THR A 49 1.32 0.85 11.80
N VAL A 50 1.48 2.05 12.35
CA VAL A 50 1.40 2.30 13.80
C VAL A 50 -0.04 2.17 14.30
N SER A 51 -1.04 2.42 13.45
CA SER A 51 -2.45 2.44 13.89
C SER A 51 -3.05 1.05 14.14
N VAL A 52 -2.53 0.01 13.49
CA VAL A 52 -2.97 -1.39 13.71
C VAL A 52 -2.26 -2.01 14.91
N ALA A 53 -0.98 -1.69 15.13
CA ALA A 53 -0.23 -2.12 16.31
C ALA A 53 -0.71 -1.42 17.60
N VAL A 54 -0.99 -0.11 17.54
CA VAL A 54 -1.44 0.66 18.72
C VAL A 54 -2.83 0.23 19.21
N LYS A 55 -3.72 -0.22 18.31
CA LYS A 55 -5.05 -0.72 18.71
C LYS A 55 -4.98 -2.09 19.41
N ALA A 56 -4.00 -2.93 19.10
CA ALA A 56 -3.82 -4.23 19.74
C ALA A 56 -3.26 -4.11 21.18
N ALA A 57 -2.45 -3.08 21.47
CA ALA A 57 -1.88 -2.88 22.80
C ALA A 57 -2.90 -2.35 23.83
N ARG A 58 -3.86 -1.53 23.40
CA ARG A 58 -4.79 -0.83 24.32
C ARG A 58 -5.93 -1.71 24.88
N ALA A 59 -6.10 -2.94 24.40
CA ALA A 59 -7.15 -3.84 24.86
C ALA A 59 -6.80 -4.59 26.18
N LYS A 60 -5.55 -4.55 26.66
CA LYS A 60 -5.12 -5.36 27.82
C LYS A 60 -5.25 -4.69 29.19
N GLU A 61 -5.51 -3.38 29.26
CA GLU A 61 -5.40 -2.65 30.54
C GLU A 61 -6.68 -2.63 31.41
N LYS A 62 -7.86 -2.97 30.88
CA LYS A 62 -9.13 -2.68 31.59
C LYS A 62 -9.72 -3.78 32.49
N LYS A 63 -9.05 -4.92 32.75
CA LYS A 63 -9.68 -6.06 33.46
C LYS A 63 -9.40 -6.19 34.98
N SER A 64 -8.57 -5.35 35.61
CA SER A 64 -8.14 -5.60 37.01
C SER A 64 -8.71 -4.67 38.10
N ARG A 65 -9.45 -3.59 37.77
CA ARG A 65 -9.92 -2.62 38.78
C ARG A 65 -11.44 -2.65 38.99
N GLY A 66 -11.95 -3.75 39.53
CA GLY A 66 -13.37 -3.90 39.80
C GLY A 66 -13.72 -5.18 40.55
N LYS A 67 -13.17 -5.36 41.75
CA LYS A 67 -13.72 -6.28 42.74
C LYS A 67 -13.69 -5.59 44.09
N ARG A 68 -14.81 -4.94 44.41
CA ARG A 68 -15.14 -4.39 45.72
C ARG A 68 -16.36 -5.15 46.20
#